data_AF-A0A6I7TQ76-F1
#
_entry.id   AF-A0A6I7TQ76-F1
#
_cell.length_a   1.000
_cell.length_b   1.000
_cell.length_c   1.000
_cell.angle_alpha   90.00
_cell.angle_beta   90.00
_cell.angle_gamma   90.00
#
_symmetry.space_group_name_H-M   'P 1'
#
loop_
_entity.id
_entity.type
_entity.pdbx_description
1 polymer ?
#
loop_
_entity_poly.entity_id
_entity_poly.type
_entity_poly.pdbx_seq_one_letter_code
_entity_poly.pdbx_strand_id
1 'polypeptide(L)' 'MSCLMRLFFILVGVQLMAAASIQFIFDLNAVYHSSDEVFWREFFKELSTRPPFYIMVSGMVLIFIGVCLPRRKR' A
#
# COMPACT_ATOMS: atom_id res chain seq x y z
N MET A 1 -22.17 -6.06 7.89
CA MET A 1 -21.58 -5.65 6.60
C MET A 1 -22.15 -6.52 5.50
N SER A 2 -22.70 -5.93 4.44
CA SER A 2 -23.18 -6.70 3.27
C SER A 2 -21.99 -7.31 2.52
N CYS A 3 -22.22 -8.41 1.79
CA CYS A 3 -21.20 -9.05 0.94
C CYS A 3 -20.60 -8.07 -0.05
N LEU A 4 -21.45 -7.21 -0.64
CA LEU A 4 -21.04 -6.17 -1.59
C LEU A 4 -20.09 -5.15 -0.98
N MET A 5 -20.38 -4.68 0.23
CA MET A 5 -19.48 -3.75 0.94
C MET A 5 -18.13 -4.40 1.21
N ARG A 6 -18.13 -5.66 1.62
CA ARG A 6 -16.92 -6.44 1.90
C ARG A 6 -16.03 -6.55 0.65
N LEU A 7 -16.63 -6.91 -0.48
CA LEU A 7 -15.95 -6.93 -1.79
C LEU A 7 -15.41 -5.54 -2.17
N PHE A 8 -16.19 -4.50 -1.94
CA PHE A 8 -15.76 -3.13 -2.22
C PHE A 8 -14.49 -2.75 -1.44
N PHE A 9 -14.45 -3.02 -0.13
CA PHE A 9 -13.26 -2.75 0.69
C PHE A 9 -12.03 -3.53 0.23
N ILE A 10 -12.20 -4.80 -0.14
CA ILE A 10 -11.10 -5.62 -0.67
C ILE A 10 -10.61 -5.05 -2.01
N LEU A 11 -11.50 -4.74 -2.94
CA LEU A 11 -11.13 -4.23 -4.26
C LEU A 11 -10.42 -2.87 -4.15
N VAL A 12 -10.95 -1.95 -3.34
CA VAL A 12 -10.31 -0.65 -3.11
C VAL A 12 -8.94 -0.83 -2.46
N GLY A 13 -8.84 -1.70 -1.45
CA GLY A 13 -7.58 -1.97 -0.78
C GLY A 13 -6.51 -2.55 -1.73
N VAL A 14 -6.89 -3.50 -2.59
CA VAL A 14 -5.99 -4.07 -3.62
C VAL A 14 -5.55 -3.02 -4.63
N GLN A 15 -6.45 -2.16 -5.10
CA GLN A 15 -6.10 -1.08 -6.04
C GLN A 15 -5.13 -0.07 -5.40
N LEU A 16 -5.33 0.29 -4.13
CA LEU A 16 -4.40 1.16 -3.40
C LEU A 16 -3.02 0.53 -3.23
N MET A 17 -2.96 -0.78 -2.94
CA MET A 17 -1.69 -1.49 -2.86
C MET A 17 -0.97 -1.56 -4.21
N ALA A 18 -1.70 -1.78 -5.30
CA ALA A 18 -1.14 -1.79 -6.65
C ALA A 18 -0.59 -0.41 -7.03
N ALA A 19 -1.35 0.66 -6.78
CA ALA A 19 -0.92 2.03 -7.04
C ALA A 19 0.32 2.42 -6.21
N ALA A 20 0.33 2.09 -4.92
CA ALA A 20 1.49 2.33 -4.05
C ALA A 20 2.73 1.56 -4.51
N SER A 21 2.57 0.31 -4.97
CA SER A 21 3.67 -0.50 -5.51
C SER A 21 4.29 0.15 -6.74
N ILE A 22 3.46 0.67 -7.66
CA ILE A 22 3.94 1.37 -8.86
C ILE A 22 4.73 2.63 -8.46
N GLN A 23 4.21 3.42 -7.51
CA GLN A 23 4.93 4.60 -7.03
C GLN A 23 6.25 4.23 -6.35
N PHE A 24 6.29 3.15 -5.56
CA PHE A 24 7.54 2.67 -4.98
C PHE A 24 8.58 2.28 -6.02
N ILE A 25 8.17 1.70 -7.15
CA ILE A 25 9.10 1.38 -8.25
C ILE A 25 9.69 2.67 -8.83
N PHE A 26 8.88 3.71 -9.05
CA PHE A 26 9.39 4.99 -9.55
C PHE A 26 10.32 5.68 -8.54
N ASP A 27 9.93 5.69 -7.28
CA ASP A 27 10.72 6.23 -6.18
C ASP A 27 12.07 5.51 -6.01
N LEU A 28 12.09 4.18 -6.20
CA LEU A 28 13.29 3.37 -6.14
C LEU A 28 14.19 3.62 -7.35
N ASN A 29 13.59 3.77 -8.53
CA ASN A 29 14.31 4.12 -9.75
C ASN A 29 14.91 5.54 -9.69
N ALA A 30 14.22 6.48 -9.05
CA ALA A 30 14.72 7.84 -8.84
C ALA A 30 15.95 7.84 -7.91
N VAL A 31 15.88 7.13 -6.78
CA VAL A 31 17.00 6.98 -5.84
C VAL A 31 18.19 6.28 -6.51
N TYR A 32 17.92 5.24 -7.31
CA TYR A 32 18.97 4.52 -8.04
C TYR A 32 19.75 5.43 -9.00
N HIS A 33 19.10 6.41 -9.63
CA HIS A 33 19.77 7.35 -10.53
C HIS A 33 20.42 8.55 -9.82
N SER A 34 20.06 8.82 -8.57
CA SER A 34 20.61 9.94 -7.79
C SER A 34 21.77 9.55 -6.87
N SER A 35 21.94 8.25 -6.62
CA SER A 35 22.86 7.75 -5.59
C SER A 35 23.96 6.88 -6.21
N ASP A 36 25.23 7.27 -6.02
CA ASP A 36 26.41 6.52 -6.48
C ASP A 36 26.75 5.30 -5.59
N GLU A 37 26.08 5.13 -4.44
CA GLU A 37 26.33 4.07 -3.43
C GLU A 37 25.11 3.14 -3.20
N VAL A 38 25.03 2.46 -2.03
CA VAL A 38 23.99 1.47 -1.63
C VAL A 38 22.59 2.11 -1.57
N PHE A 39 21.98 2.30 -2.74
CA PHE A 39 20.71 2.99 -2.98
C PHE A 39 19.55 2.45 -2.13
N TRP A 40 19.56 1.16 -1.79
CA TRP A 40 18.57 0.54 -0.90
C TRP A 40 18.55 1.21 0.48
N ARG A 41 19.71 1.58 1.04
CA ARG A 41 19.79 2.18 2.38
C ARG A 41 19.16 3.57 2.40
N GLU A 42 19.41 4.38 1.37
CA GLU A 42 18.81 5.71 1.24
C GLU A 42 17.32 5.64 1.01
N PHE A 43 16.87 4.71 0.14
CA PHE A 43 15.45 4.47 -0.07
C PHE A 43 14.72 4.10 1.23
N PHE A 44 15.28 3.17 2.02
CA PHE A 44 14.67 2.76 3.29
C PHE A 44 14.73 3.83 4.38
N LYS A 45 15.78 4.67 4.39
CA LYS A 45 15.91 5.77 5.36
C LYS A 45 14.77 6.77 5.25
N GLU A 46 14.29 7.03 4.04
CA GLU A 46 13.19 7.95 3.77
C GLU A 46 11.83 7.26 3.62
N LEU A 47 11.75 5.94 3.81
CA LEU A 47 10.51 5.20 3.56
C LEU A 47 9.33 5.72 4.38
N SER A 48 9.57 6.12 5.64
CA SER A 48 8.53 6.62 6.54
C SER A 48 8.01 8.01 6.18
N THR A 49 8.73 8.79 5.37
CA THR A 49 8.29 10.12 4.92
C THR A 49 7.64 10.07 3.54
N ARG A 50 7.77 8.96 2.81
CA ARG A 50 7.27 8.79 1.45
C ARG A 50 5.75 8.54 1.42
N PRO A 51 4.96 9.36 0.68
CA PRO A 51 3.52 9.18 0.54
C PRO A 51 3.04 7.76 0.15
N PRO A 52 3.74 7.02 -0.76
CA PRO A 52 3.35 5.66 -1.14
C PRO A 52 3.25 4.68 0.04
N PHE A 53 4.04 4.89 1.10
CA PHE A 53 4.00 4.07 2.31
C PHE A 53 2.65 4.16 3.02
N TYR A 54 2.13 5.37 3.20
CA TYR A 54 0.83 5.60 3.84
C TYR A 54 -0.32 5.04 2.99
N ILE A 55 -0.22 5.15 1.66
CA ILE A 55 -1.19 4.58 0.74
C ILE A 55 -1.19 3.05 0.84
N MET A 56 -0.01 2.42 0.86
CA MET A 56 0.14 0.98 1.05
C MET A 56 -0.48 0.51 2.37
N VAL A 57 -0.16 1.19 3.48
CA VAL A 57 -0.71 0.87 4.81
C VAL A 57 -2.24 1.01 4.81
N SER A 58 -2.78 2.07 4.19
CA SER A 58 -4.23 2.26 4.09
C SER A 58 -4.90 1.14 3.28
N GLY A 59 -4.27 0.69 2.19
CA GLY A 59 -4.73 -0.44 1.39
C GLY A 59 -4.78 -1.73 2.19
N MET A 60 -3.70 -2.03 2.94
CA MET A 60 -3.64 -3.19 3.84
C MET A 60 -4.74 -3.17 4.90
N VAL A 61 -5.00 -2.00 5.51
CA VAL A 61 -6.07 -1.84 6.51
C VAL A 61 -7.44 -2.11 5.89
N LEU A 62 -7.72 -1.61 4.68
CA LEU A 62 -9.00 -1.84 4.00
C LEU A 62 -9.19 -3.32 3.62
N ILE A 63 -8.13 -4.00 3.16
CA ILE A 63 -8.17 -5.44 2.92
C ILE A 63 -8.43 -6.17 4.24
N PHE A 64 -7.75 -5.81 5.33
CA PHE A 64 -7.94 -6.43 6.64
C PHE A 64 -9.38 -6.27 7.14
N ILE A 65 -9.95 -5.07 7.05
CA ILE A 65 -11.37 -4.79 7.35
C ILE A 65 -12.27 -5.67 6.47
N GLY A 66 -12.00 -5.73 5.17
CA GLY A 66 -12.73 -6.55 4.23
C GLY A 66 -12.62 -8.05 4.52
N VAL A 67 -11.48 -8.57 4.96
CA VAL A 67 -11.27 -10.01 5.16
C VAL A 67 -11.69 -10.45 6.56
N CYS A 68 -11.33 -9.71 7.60
CA CYS A 68 -11.45 -10.16 8.99
C CYS A 68 -12.77 -9.78 9.68
N LEU A 69 -13.52 -8.77 9.20
CA LEU A 69 -14.79 -8.42 9.84
C LEU A 69 -15.89 -9.45 9.49
N PRO A 70 -16.47 -10.13 10.49
CA PRO A 70 -17.51 -11.12 10.24
C PRO A 70 -18.79 -10.46 9.72
N ARG A 71 -19.53 -11.17 8.87
CA ARG A 71 -20.92 -10.82 8.58
C ARG A 71 -21.68 -10.86 9.90
N ARG A 72 -22.26 -9.73 10.33
CA ARG A 72 -23.36 -9.73 11.30
C ARG A 72 -24.42 -10.69 10.75
N LYS A 73 -24.49 -11.90 11.31
CA LYS A 73 -25.62 -12.82 11.10
C LYS A 73 -26.81 -12.12 11.74
N ARG A 74 -27.73 -11.63 10.90
CA ARG A 74 -29.12 -11.45 11.29
C ARG A 74 -29.84 -12.72 10.87
#